data_AF-A0A7J9MY66-F1
#
_entry.id   AF-A0A7J9MY66-F1
#
_cell.length_a   1.000
_cell.length_b   1.000
_cell.length_c   1.000
_cell.angle_alpha   90.00
_cell.angle_beta   90.00
_cell.angle_gamma   90.00
#
_symmetry.space_group_name_H-M   'P 1'
#
loop_
_entity.id
_entity.type
_entity.pdbx_description
1 polymer ?
#
loop_
_entity_poly.entity_id
_entity_poly.type
_entity_poly.pdbx_seq_one_letter_code
_entity_poly.pdbx_strand_id
1 'polypeptide(L)'
;MEEEQLRHLYLPWECKSRTKLELGTLRKLLTLVNFNTKNCYLKDLINMTNLRELQIILPFNIENFNEEELGENPPIIGSKYFHSLTISSLKPCLKMDPRHFAHLLSNCTSICKLTIWAGKCELPEYHYFPSQLAYIQLQWCEFKEDPMPTLEKLPNLRILEFLESFEGKKLFCSAQGFPKLESLVLARLRNGEEWEVGEGAMPSLQRLGSGFAPD
;
A
#
# COMPACT_ATOMS: atom_id res chain seq x y z
N MET A 1 -2.90 6.91 34.73
CA MET A 1 -1.85 7.87 34.30
C MET A 1 -1.25 7.33 33.01
N GLU A 2 -1.01 8.21 32.03
CA GLU A 2 -0.16 8.04 30.83
C GLU A 2 -0.73 7.58 29.46
N GLU A 3 -2.01 7.22 29.29
CA GLU A 3 -2.53 6.97 27.91
C GLU A 3 -2.89 8.26 27.13
N GLU A 4 -3.04 9.41 27.80
CA GLU A 4 -3.50 10.65 27.17
C GLU A 4 -2.47 11.38 26.28
N GLN A 5 -1.23 10.89 26.21
CA GLN A 5 -0.16 11.52 25.41
C GLN A 5 0.45 10.60 24.35
N LEU A 6 0.08 9.33 24.30
CA LEU A 6 0.69 8.39 23.35
C LEU A 6 0.31 8.76 21.91
N ARG A 7 1.31 9.18 21.13
CA ARG A 7 1.15 9.60 19.72
C ARG A 7 1.74 8.62 18.72
N HIS A 8 2.69 7.79 19.14
CA HIS A 8 3.36 6.85 18.26
C HIS A 8 3.44 5.50 18.98
N LEU A 9 2.89 4.47 18.36
CA LEU A 9 2.86 3.11 18.90
C LEU A 9 3.53 2.17 17.90
N TYR A 10 4.59 1.52 18.36
CA TYR A 10 5.33 0.51 17.60
C TYR A 10 5.07 -0.84 18.25
N LEU A 11 4.23 -1.66 17.62
CA LEU A 11 4.00 -3.02 18.06
C LEU A 11 5.18 -3.91 17.63
N PRO A 12 5.50 -4.98 18.37
CA PRO A 12 6.47 -5.95 17.90
C PRO A 12 5.94 -6.67 16.66
N TRP A 13 6.84 -7.10 15.77
CA TRP A 13 6.48 -7.87 14.57
C TRP A 13 5.75 -9.18 14.90
N GLU A 14 6.12 -9.82 16.01
CA GLU A 14 5.47 -11.01 16.51
C GLU A 14 4.96 -10.79 17.92
N CYS A 15 3.67 -11.01 18.12
CA CYS A 15 3.06 -11.18 19.43
C CYS A 15 2.76 -12.66 19.66
N LYS A 16 2.67 -13.06 20.94
CA LYS A 16 2.17 -14.39 21.30
C LYS A 16 0.78 -14.58 20.68
N SER A 17 0.48 -15.80 20.21
CA SER A 17 -0.75 -16.09 19.46
C SER A 17 -2.05 -15.77 20.20
N ARG A 18 -2.01 -15.71 21.54
CA ARG A 18 -3.15 -15.38 22.41
C ARG A 18 -3.31 -13.90 22.73
N THR A 19 -2.37 -13.06 22.31
CA THR A 19 -2.43 -11.62 22.57
C THR A 19 -3.49 -10.99 21.68
N LYS A 20 -4.46 -10.29 22.27
CA LYS A 20 -5.40 -9.43 21.57
C LYS A 20 -5.42 -8.07 22.28
N LEU A 21 -4.97 -7.04 21.57
CA LEU A 21 -4.81 -5.68 22.06
C LEU A 21 -6.05 -4.87 21.69
N GLU A 22 -6.59 -4.19 22.69
CA GLU A 22 -7.65 -3.19 22.53
C GLU A 22 -6.99 -1.81 22.41
N LEU A 23 -7.00 -1.26 21.21
CA LEU A 23 -6.37 0.03 20.89
C LEU A 23 -7.39 1.16 20.72
N GLY A 24 -8.68 0.86 20.89
CA GLY A 24 -9.78 1.80 20.62
C GLY A 24 -9.79 3.06 21.50
N THR A 25 -9.07 3.07 22.62
CA THR A 25 -8.90 4.25 23.49
C THR A 25 -7.85 5.23 22.99
N LEU A 26 -6.94 4.81 22.10
CA LEU A 26 -5.77 5.57 21.64
C LEU A 26 -6.10 6.60 20.55
N ARG A 27 -7.04 7.52 20.82
CA ARG A 27 -7.59 8.46 19.82
C ARG A 27 -6.61 9.56 19.37
N LYS A 28 -5.54 9.80 20.13
CA LYS A 28 -4.50 10.80 19.84
C LYS A 28 -3.32 10.23 19.05
N LEU A 29 -3.39 8.95 18.68
CA LEU A 29 -2.33 8.28 17.94
C LEU A 29 -2.18 8.90 16.54
N LEU A 30 -0.94 9.20 16.18
CA LEU A 30 -0.52 9.72 14.88
C LEU A 30 0.13 8.61 14.04
N THR A 31 0.91 7.73 14.68
CA THR A 31 1.61 6.63 14.00
C THR A 31 1.29 5.31 14.69
N LEU A 32 0.88 4.32 13.90
CA LEU A 32 0.73 2.94 14.33
C LEU A 32 1.55 2.02 13.45
N VAL A 33 2.54 1.35 14.04
CA VAL A 33 3.46 0.47 13.32
C VAL A 33 3.23 -0.98 13.74
N ASN A 34 3.31 -1.88 12.75
CA ASN A 34 3.12 -3.32 12.90
C ASN A 34 1.71 -3.76 13.36
N PHE A 35 0.68 -3.03 12.95
CA PHE A 35 -0.70 -3.46 13.16
C PHE A 35 -0.98 -4.77 12.42
N ASN A 36 -1.62 -5.73 13.08
CA ASN A 36 -2.08 -6.96 12.43
C ASN A 36 -3.41 -7.41 13.01
N THR A 37 -4.26 -8.01 12.18
CA THR A 37 -5.63 -8.38 12.58
C THR A 37 -5.67 -9.61 13.48
N LYS A 38 -4.59 -10.38 13.57
CA LYS A 38 -4.46 -11.50 14.52
C LYS A 38 -4.40 -10.99 15.96
N ASN A 39 -3.60 -9.95 16.21
CA ASN A 39 -3.32 -9.44 17.56
C ASN A 39 -4.03 -8.14 17.90
N CYS A 40 -4.67 -7.46 16.96
CA CYS A 40 -5.44 -6.24 17.20
C CYS A 40 -6.85 -6.36 16.63
N TYR A 41 -7.79 -5.53 17.08
CA TYR A 41 -9.12 -5.45 16.50
C TYR A 41 -9.16 -4.42 15.35
N LEU A 42 -9.60 -4.83 14.17
CA LEU A 42 -9.72 -3.94 13.01
C LEU A 42 -10.61 -2.73 13.29
N LYS A 43 -11.71 -2.95 14.01
CA LYS A 43 -12.66 -1.91 14.43
C LYS A 43 -12.04 -0.82 15.31
N ASP A 44 -10.85 -1.00 15.87
CA ASP A 44 -10.21 0.02 16.69
C ASP A 44 -9.60 1.14 15.84
N LEU A 45 -9.23 0.86 14.58
CA LEU A 45 -8.65 1.85 13.67
C LEU A 45 -9.61 3.01 13.37
N ILE A 46 -10.93 2.76 13.38
CA ILE A 46 -11.94 3.80 13.16
C ILE A 46 -11.89 4.89 14.24
N ASN A 47 -11.44 4.54 15.46
CA ASN A 47 -11.38 5.47 16.59
C ASN A 47 -10.12 6.36 16.55
N MET A 48 -9.13 6.01 15.73
CA MET A 48 -7.86 6.72 15.62
C MET A 48 -7.98 7.92 14.67
N THR A 49 -8.80 8.91 15.05
CA THR A 49 -9.19 10.04 14.18
C THR A 49 -8.06 11.00 13.81
N ASN A 50 -6.91 10.90 14.48
CA ASN A 50 -5.71 11.70 14.19
C ASN A 50 -4.60 10.90 13.48
N LEU A 51 -4.86 9.65 13.10
CA LEU A 51 -3.86 8.76 12.52
C LEU A 51 -3.34 9.33 11.19
N ARG A 52 -2.02 9.36 11.06
CA ARG A 52 -1.29 9.89 9.91
C ARG A 52 -0.59 8.78 9.14
N GLU A 53 -0.07 7.82 9.89
CA GLU A 53 0.77 6.74 9.39
C GLU A 53 0.35 5.40 9.99
N LEU A 54 0.18 4.40 9.13
CA LEU A 54 -0.21 3.05 9.51
C LEU A 54 0.67 2.07 8.75
N GLN A 55 1.34 1.19 9.49
CA GLN A 55 1.92 -0.01 8.92
C GLN A 55 1.09 -1.23 9.32
N ILE A 56 0.63 -1.97 8.32
CA ILE A 56 -0.09 -3.24 8.46
C ILE A 56 0.87 -4.39 8.14
N ILE A 57 0.84 -5.42 8.99
CA ILE A 57 1.55 -6.68 8.80
C ILE A 57 0.56 -7.74 8.34
N LEU A 58 0.85 -8.40 7.22
CA LEU A 58 0.05 -9.49 6.68
C LEU A 58 0.11 -10.75 7.56
N PRO A 59 -0.95 -11.59 7.58
CA PRO A 59 -2.18 -11.49 6.78
C PRO A 59 -3.12 -10.38 7.27
N PHE A 60 -3.81 -9.75 6.33
CA PHE A 60 -4.85 -8.77 6.60
C PHE A 60 -6.22 -9.34 6.24
N ASN A 61 -7.02 -9.61 7.27
CA ASN A 61 -8.33 -10.21 7.14
C ASN A 61 -9.39 -9.31 7.76
N ILE A 62 -10.46 -9.06 7.01
CA ILE A 62 -11.64 -8.34 7.50
C ILE A 62 -12.65 -9.38 7.98
N GLU A 63 -13.03 -9.31 9.25
CA GLU A 63 -14.04 -10.21 9.81
C GLU A 63 -15.43 -9.86 9.25
N ASN A 64 -16.22 -10.87 8.88
CA ASN A 64 -17.55 -10.71 8.27
C ASN A 64 -17.55 -9.84 7.00
N PHE A 65 -16.53 -9.99 6.16
CA PHE A 65 -16.42 -9.27 4.89
C PHE A 65 -17.56 -9.68 3.94
N ASN A 66 -18.34 -8.71 3.47
CA ASN A 66 -19.31 -8.92 2.39
C ASN A 66 -18.54 -8.98 1.07
N GLU A 67 -18.47 -10.19 0.52
CA GLU A 67 -17.79 -10.48 -0.74
C GLU A 67 -18.56 -10.03 -1.99
N GLU A 68 -19.88 -9.89 -1.90
CA GLU A 68 -20.76 -9.56 -3.02
C GLU A 68 -20.88 -8.05 -3.20
N GLU A 69 -20.98 -7.31 -2.09
CA GLU A 69 -21.18 -5.87 -2.10
C GLU A 69 -20.11 -5.16 -1.25
N LEU A 70 -18.99 -4.80 -1.90
CA LEU A 70 -17.87 -4.14 -1.20
C LEU A 70 -18.32 -2.87 -0.44
N GLY A 71 -19.26 -2.11 -0.99
CA GLY A 71 -19.78 -0.87 -0.39
C GLY A 71 -20.56 -1.05 0.91
N GLU A 72 -21.04 -2.26 1.21
CA GLU A 72 -21.73 -2.56 2.47
C GLU A 72 -20.77 -2.86 3.62
N ASN A 73 -19.48 -3.05 3.32
CA ASN A 73 -18.49 -3.31 4.36
C ASN A 73 -18.24 -2.05 5.21
N PRO A 74 -18.07 -2.21 6.54
CA PRO A 74 -17.90 -1.09 7.44
C PRO A 74 -16.61 -0.32 7.14
N PRO A 75 -16.57 0.98 7.46
CA PRO A 75 -15.36 1.76 7.26
C PRO A 75 -14.25 1.30 8.21
N ILE A 76 -13.01 1.34 7.71
CA ILE A 76 -11.83 0.89 8.47
C ILE A 76 -11.12 2.06 9.13
N ILE A 77 -10.92 3.15 8.40
CA ILE A 77 -10.11 4.29 8.82
C ILE A 77 -11.01 5.50 9.09
N GLY A 78 -10.94 6.06 10.30
CA GLY A 78 -11.73 7.23 10.70
C GLY A 78 -10.97 8.55 10.59
N SER A 79 -9.67 8.50 10.27
CA SER A 79 -8.82 9.68 10.17
C SER A 79 -8.94 10.40 8.83
N LYS A 80 -9.04 11.72 8.89
CA LYS A 80 -8.99 12.61 7.72
C LYS A 80 -7.58 13.11 7.40
N TYR A 81 -6.61 12.81 8.26
CA TYR A 81 -5.21 13.24 8.14
C TYR A 81 -4.29 12.09 7.72
N PHE A 82 -4.86 10.96 7.31
CA PHE A 82 -4.15 9.74 7.04
C PHE A 82 -3.43 9.83 5.69
N HIS A 83 -2.11 10.00 5.70
CA HIS A 83 -1.34 10.28 4.50
C HIS A 83 -0.43 9.13 4.05
N SER A 84 -0.05 8.21 4.94
CA SER A 84 0.89 7.13 4.63
C SER A 84 0.40 5.76 5.08
N LEU A 85 0.26 4.84 4.12
CA LEU A 85 -0.04 3.43 4.37
C LEU A 85 1.16 2.57 3.97
N THR A 86 1.63 1.72 4.88
CA THR A 86 2.59 0.68 4.58
C THR A 86 1.95 -0.68 4.79
N ILE A 87 2.10 -1.58 3.82
CA ILE A 87 1.69 -2.99 3.93
C ILE A 87 2.95 -3.82 3.86
N SER A 88 3.15 -4.70 4.83
CA SER A 88 4.37 -5.50 4.94
C SER A 88 4.04 -6.95 5.21
N SER A 89 4.77 -7.87 4.59
CA SER A 89 4.66 -9.30 4.84
C SER A 89 5.91 -9.81 5.54
N LEU A 90 5.71 -10.53 6.64
CA LEU A 90 6.80 -11.26 7.31
C LEU A 90 7.14 -12.58 6.62
N LYS A 91 6.28 -13.04 5.69
CA LYS A 91 6.48 -14.31 4.98
C LYS A 91 6.31 -14.11 3.47
N PRO A 92 7.25 -14.59 2.64
CA PRO A 92 7.19 -14.42 1.18
C PRO A 92 5.88 -14.95 0.57
N CYS A 93 5.31 -16.02 1.12
CA CYS A 93 4.15 -16.67 0.52
C CYS A 93 2.80 -16.04 0.92
N LEU A 94 2.75 -15.09 1.85
CA LEU A 94 1.49 -14.50 2.30
C LEU A 94 0.97 -13.52 1.27
N LYS A 95 -0.23 -13.80 0.77
CA LYS A 95 -0.96 -12.94 -0.15
C LYS A 95 -1.95 -12.09 0.63
N MET A 96 -2.19 -10.89 0.10
CA MET A 96 -3.36 -10.11 0.47
C MET A 96 -4.47 -10.44 -0.51
N ASP A 97 -5.69 -10.66 -0.01
CA ASP A 97 -6.85 -10.80 -0.87
C ASP A 97 -7.09 -9.45 -1.61
N PRO A 98 -7.17 -9.44 -2.95
CA PRO A 98 -7.39 -8.21 -3.71
C PRO A 98 -8.66 -7.44 -3.31
N ARG A 99 -9.72 -8.14 -2.86
CA ARG A 99 -10.98 -7.51 -2.42
C ARG A 99 -10.82 -6.82 -1.06
N HIS A 100 -10.13 -7.46 -0.11
CA HIS A 100 -9.78 -6.83 1.16
C HIS A 100 -8.88 -5.61 0.93
N PHE A 101 -7.94 -5.72 -0.01
CA PHE A 101 -7.06 -4.62 -0.36
C PHE A 101 -7.83 -3.46 -1.01
N ALA A 102 -8.73 -3.76 -1.96
CA ALA A 102 -9.61 -2.78 -2.59
C ALA A 102 -10.46 -2.04 -1.54
N HIS A 103 -11.07 -2.76 -0.60
CA HIS A 103 -11.86 -2.12 0.47
C HIS A 103 -11.00 -1.23 1.35
N LEU A 104 -9.80 -1.69 1.74
CA LEU A 104 -8.85 -0.88 2.52
C LEU A 104 -8.48 0.41 1.80
N LEU A 105 -8.09 0.34 0.52
CA LEU A 105 -7.70 1.52 -0.26
C LEU A 105 -8.87 2.49 -0.45
N SER A 106 -10.09 1.98 -0.71
CA SER A 106 -11.29 2.81 -0.86
C SER A 106 -11.63 3.61 0.40
N ASN A 107 -11.26 3.09 1.57
CA ASN A 107 -11.41 3.76 2.85
C ASN A 107 -10.35 4.83 3.15
N CYS A 108 -9.26 4.85 2.37
CA CYS A 108 -8.08 5.67 2.63
C CYS A 108 -8.04 6.94 1.77
N THR A 109 -9.12 7.74 1.76
CA THR A 109 -9.30 8.84 0.78
C THR A 109 -8.25 9.96 0.80
N SER A 110 -7.47 10.10 1.87
CA SER A 110 -6.46 11.16 2.06
C SER A 110 -5.00 10.70 1.90
N ILE A 111 -4.75 9.43 1.55
CA ILE A 111 -3.36 8.96 1.44
C ILE A 111 -2.67 9.56 0.22
N CYS A 112 -1.41 9.95 0.42
CA CYS A 112 -0.52 10.39 -0.64
C CYS A 112 0.68 9.45 -0.83
N LYS A 113 0.94 8.56 0.13
CA LYS A 113 2.03 7.58 0.11
C LYS A 113 1.51 6.17 0.38
N LEU A 114 1.84 5.24 -0.52
CA LEU A 114 1.62 3.81 -0.37
C LEU A 114 2.94 3.07 -0.54
N THR A 115 3.32 2.27 0.47
CA THR A 115 4.45 1.36 0.38
C THR A 115 3.95 -0.05 0.58
N ILE A 116 4.27 -0.96 -0.35
CA ILE A 116 3.94 -2.37 -0.23
C ILE A 116 5.25 -3.14 -0.24
N TRP A 117 5.44 -3.93 0.80
CA TRP A 117 6.54 -4.84 0.95
C TRP A 117 5.99 -6.24 1.23
N ALA A 118 5.61 -6.96 0.18
CA ALA A 118 4.99 -8.28 0.27
C ALA A 118 5.67 -9.23 -0.71
N GLY A 119 5.44 -10.55 -0.63
CA GLY A 119 5.84 -11.46 -1.71
C GLY A 119 4.80 -11.43 -2.82
N LYS A 120 4.13 -12.56 -3.11
CA LYS A 120 3.10 -12.55 -4.17
C LYS A 120 1.99 -11.51 -3.90
N CYS A 121 1.87 -10.54 -4.82
CA CYS A 121 0.92 -9.44 -4.76
C CYS A 121 0.11 -9.34 -6.06
N GLU A 122 -1.14 -8.89 -5.94
CA GLU A 122 -2.05 -8.56 -7.04
C GLU A 122 -2.68 -7.21 -6.68
N LEU A 123 -2.64 -6.25 -7.61
CA LEU A 123 -3.22 -4.92 -7.38
C LEU A 123 -4.72 -4.97 -7.67
N PRO A 124 -5.54 -4.26 -6.88
CA PRO A 124 -6.93 -4.04 -7.23
C PRO A 124 -7.03 -3.09 -8.42
N GLU A 125 -8.23 -2.89 -8.95
CA GLU A 125 -8.44 -1.93 -10.01
C GLU A 125 -8.15 -0.48 -9.57
N TYR A 126 -7.73 0.35 -10.52
CA TYR A 126 -7.26 1.71 -10.27
C TYR A 126 -8.28 2.60 -9.54
N HIS A 127 -9.58 2.36 -9.71
CA HIS A 127 -10.65 3.17 -9.13
C HIS A 127 -10.81 2.99 -7.61
N TYR A 128 -10.22 1.93 -7.05
CA TYR A 128 -10.15 1.74 -5.59
C TYR A 128 -8.99 2.53 -4.96
N PHE A 129 -8.05 3.02 -5.75
CA PHE A 129 -6.92 3.79 -5.24
C PHE A 129 -7.33 5.24 -4.92
N PRO A 130 -6.84 5.80 -3.81
CA PRO A 130 -7.06 7.19 -3.47
C PRO A 130 -6.49 8.15 -4.51
N SER A 131 -7.29 9.14 -4.92
CA SER A 131 -6.92 10.06 -6.00
C SER A 131 -5.74 10.98 -5.66
N GLN A 132 -5.43 11.15 -4.36
CA GLN A 132 -4.30 11.96 -3.87
C GLN A 132 -2.97 11.21 -3.87
N LEU A 133 -2.96 9.92 -4.23
CA LEU A 133 -1.78 9.08 -4.19
C LEU A 133 -0.70 9.62 -5.15
N ALA A 134 0.41 10.05 -4.57
CA ALA A 134 1.52 10.70 -5.26
C ALA A 134 2.80 9.87 -5.25
N TYR A 135 2.94 8.97 -4.28
CA TYR A 135 4.09 8.10 -4.11
C TYR A 135 3.65 6.65 -3.94
N ILE A 136 4.20 5.76 -4.76
CA ILE A 136 4.05 4.32 -4.64
C ILE A 136 5.43 3.67 -4.65
N GLN A 137 5.72 2.89 -3.62
CA GLN A 137 6.87 1.99 -3.58
C GLN A 137 6.37 0.56 -3.46
N LEU A 138 6.82 -0.30 -4.37
CA LEU A 138 6.51 -1.72 -4.41
C LEU A 138 7.83 -2.45 -4.23
N GLN A 139 7.98 -3.21 -3.15
CA GLN A 139 9.21 -3.92 -2.80
C GLN A 139 8.96 -5.41 -2.58
N TRP A 140 9.75 -6.27 -3.23
CA TRP A 140 9.63 -7.72 -3.23
C TRP A 140 8.25 -8.27 -3.65
N CYS A 141 7.38 -7.41 -4.19
CA CYS A 141 6.03 -7.80 -4.62
C CYS A 141 6.17 -8.65 -5.88
N GLU A 142 6.10 -9.97 -5.81
CA GLU A 142 6.32 -10.88 -6.95
C GLU A 142 5.19 -10.78 -8.01
N PHE A 143 5.05 -9.62 -8.67
CA PHE A 143 4.04 -9.36 -9.69
C PHE A 143 4.34 -10.18 -10.94
N LYS A 144 3.42 -11.07 -11.29
CA LYS A 144 3.47 -11.89 -12.52
C LYS A 144 2.85 -11.19 -13.72
N GLU A 145 1.87 -10.35 -13.45
CA GLU A 145 1.20 -9.49 -14.43
C GLU A 145 1.77 -8.08 -14.35
N ASP A 146 1.70 -7.35 -15.45
CA ASP A 146 2.18 -5.98 -15.52
C ASP A 146 1.30 -5.04 -14.67
N PRO A 147 1.86 -4.37 -13.64
CA PRO A 147 1.11 -3.43 -12.82
C PRO A 147 0.93 -2.05 -13.46
N MET A 148 1.69 -1.72 -14.52
CA MET A 148 1.67 -0.40 -15.17
C MET A 148 0.27 0.02 -15.66
N PRO A 149 -0.55 -0.83 -16.31
CA PRO A 149 -1.89 -0.46 -16.80
C PRO A 149 -2.88 0.00 -15.71
N THR A 150 -2.64 -0.42 -14.47
CA THR A 150 -3.41 0.01 -13.30
C THR A 150 -2.84 1.31 -12.74
N LEU A 151 -1.51 1.38 -12.57
CA LEU A 151 -0.84 2.50 -11.92
C LEU A 151 -0.78 3.76 -12.80
N GLU A 152 -0.74 3.62 -14.11
CA GLU A 152 -0.69 4.74 -15.06
C GLU A 152 -1.94 5.61 -15.07
N LYS A 153 -3.05 5.05 -14.59
CA LYS A 153 -4.36 5.72 -14.49
C LYS A 153 -4.47 6.60 -13.25
N LEU A 154 -3.48 6.57 -12.35
CA LEU A 154 -3.49 7.36 -11.12
C LEU A 154 -3.14 8.82 -11.45
N PRO A 155 -4.07 9.77 -11.24
CA PRO A 155 -3.98 11.12 -11.82
C PRO A 155 -2.92 12.01 -11.16
N ASN A 156 -2.47 11.67 -9.96
CA ASN A 156 -1.53 12.46 -9.17
C ASN A 156 -0.23 11.70 -8.84
N LEU A 157 -0.03 10.52 -9.43
CA LEU A 157 1.18 9.73 -9.18
C LEU A 157 2.41 10.46 -9.75
N ARG A 158 3.38 10.73 -8.89
CA ARG A 158 4.63 11.44 -9.21
C ARG A 158 5.86 10.57 -9.04
N ILE A 159 5.85 9.67 -8.07
CA ILE A 159 6.97 8.80 -7.77
C ILE A 159 6.46 7.35 -7.77
N LEU A 160 7.10 6.53 -8.59
CA LEU A 160 6.84 5.10 -8.68
C LEU A 160 8.17 4.33 -8.57
N GLU A 161 8.25 3.42 -7.62
CA GLU A 161 9.45 2.65 -7.35
C GLU A 161 9.12 1.16 -7.31
N PHE A 162 9.73 0.40 -8.20
CA PHE A 162 9.74 -1.06 -8.19
C PHE A 162 11.10 -1.53 -7.70
N LEU A 163 11.13 -2.10 -6.50
CA LEU A 163 12.33 -2.63 -5.87
C LEU A 163 12.22 -4.15 -5.82
N GLU A 164 12.78 -4.85 -6.81
CA GLU A 164 12.70 -6.32 -6.89
C GLU A 164 11.25 -6.85 -6.91
N SER A 165 10.37 -6.15 -7.59
CA SER A 165 8.91 -6.36 -7.52
C SER A 165 8.29 -6.80 -8.84
N PHE A 166 9.05 -7.29 -9.80
CA PHE A 166 8.46 -7.77 -11.04
C PHE A 166 9.11 -9.10 -11.42
N GLU A 167 8.27 -10.09 -11.70
CA GLU A 167 8.69 -11.39 -12.22
C GLU A 167 8.07 -11.70 -13.59
N GLY A 168 7.27 -10.78 -14.13
CA GLY A 168 6.73 -10.90 -15.47
C GLY A 168 7.81 -10.69 -16.53
N LYS A 169 7.44 -10.89 -17.80
CA LYS A 169 8.40 -10.76 -18.92
C LYS A 169 8.44 -9.36 -19.54
N LYS A 170 7.36 -8.60 -19.39
CA LYS A 170 7.19 -7.35 -20.12
C LYS A 170 6.41 -6.34 -19.29
N LEU A 171 6.95 -5.14 -19.18
CA LEU A 171 6.26 -3.95 -18.68
C LEU A 171 5.83 -3.10 -19.88
N PHE A 172 4.60 -2.64 -19.87
CA PHE A 172 4.01 -1.83 -20.92
C PHE A 172 3.39 -0.57 -20.31
N CYS A 173 3.83 0.59 -20.77
CA CYS A 173 3.19 1.86 -20.47
C CYS A 173 2.38 2.30 -21.69
N SER A 174 1.10 2.60 -21.50
CA SER A 174 0.25 3.05 -22.62
C SER A 174 0.66 4.44 -23.12
N ALA A 175 0.29 4.75 -24.37
CA ALA A 175 0.46 6.08 -24.92
C ALA A 175 -0.26 7.11 -24.03
N GLN A 176 0.41 8.22 -23.71
CA GLN A 176 -0.08 9.24 -22.75
C GLN A 176 -0.29 8.74 -21.31
N GLY A 177 0.15 7.52 -20.97
CA GLY A 177 0.13 7.01 -19.60
C GLY A 177 1.03 7.83 -18.67
N PHE A 178 0.74 7.82 -17.36
CA PHE A 178 1.54 8.50 -16.34
C PHE A 178 1.74 10.01 -16.56
N PRO A 179 0.67 10.82 -16.63
CA PRO A 179 0.76 12.23 -17.03
C PRO A 179 1.64 13.10 -16.12
N LYS A 180 1.72 12.76 -14.83
CA LYS A 180 2.45 13.54 -13.80
C LYS A 180 3.64 12.80 -13.19
N LEU A 181 4.04 11.66 -13.74
CA LEU A 181 5.14 10.89 -13.16
C LEU A 181 6.45 11.65 -13.36
N GLU A 182 7.11 11.98 -12.26
CA GLU A 182 8.36 12.75 -12.19
C GLU A 182 9.57 11.82 -11.98
N SER A 183 9.37 10.69 -11.28
CA SER A 183 10.44 9.75 -10.92
C SER A 183 9.96 8.31 -11.06
N LEU A 184 10.70 7.52 -11.83
CA LEU A 184 10.50 6.08 -11.98
C LEU A 184 11.79 5.35 -11.59
N VAL A 185 11.69 4.41 -10.65
CA VAL A 185 12.79 3.50 -10.30
C VAL A 185 12.39 2.06 -10.62
N LEU A 186 13.21 1.38 -11.41
CA LEU A 186 13.06 -0.03 -11.76
C LEU A 186 14.32 -0.78 -11.29
N ALA A 187 14.34 -1.24 -10.05
CA ALA A 187 15.48 -1.94 -9.48
C ALA A 187 15.39 -3.46 -9.66
N ARG A 188 16.50 -4.05 -10.12
CA ARG A 188 16.69 -5.50 -10.31
C ARG A 188 15.62 -6.16 -11.19
N LEU A 189 15.27 -5.52 -12.31
CA LEU A 189 14.60 -6.22 -13.41
C LEU A 189 15.47 -7.43 -13.82
N ARG A 190 14.89 -8.63 -13.90
CA ARG A 190 15.65 -9.83 -14.26
C ARG A 190 16.04 -9.77 -15.74
N ASN A 191 17.13 -10.45 -16.09
CA ASN A 191 17.59 -10.54 -17.47
C ASN A 191 16.50 -11.13 -18.37
N GLY A 192 16.12 -10.42 -19.44
CA GLY A 192 15.08 -10.83 -20.39
C GLY A 192 13.72 -10.13 -20.20
N GLU A 193 13.63 -9.18 -19.28
CA GLU A 193 12.45 -8.32 -19.15
C GLU A 193 12.47 -7.19 -20.19
N GLU A 194 11.41 -7.10 -20.98
CA GLU A 194 11.21 -6.02 -21.95
C GLU A 194 10.43 -4.87 -21.30
N TRP A 195 10.79 -3.64 -21.61
CA TRP A 195 10.00 -2.47 -21.24
C TRP A 195 9.61 -1.70 -22.49
N GLU A 196 8.31 -1.64 -22.75
CA GLU A 196 7.72 -0.92 -23.87
C GLU A 196 7.01 0.34 -23.36
N VAL A 197 7.39 1.48 -23.94
CA VAL A 197 6.84 2.78 -23.57
C VAL A 197 6.10 3.33 -24.77
N GLY A 198 4.78 3.51 -24.62
CA GLY A 198 3.94 4.10 -25.64
C GLY A 198 4.30 5.56 -25.93
N GLU A 199 3.94 6.02 -27.13
CA GLU A 199 4.24 7.37 -27.57
C GLU A 199 3.65 8.42 -26.61
N GLY A 200 4.49 9.38 -26.20
CA GLY A 200 4.09 10.46 -25.29
C GLY A 200 3.78 10.02 -23.85
N ALA A 201 4.07 8.78 -23.47
CA ALA A 201 3.96 8.35 -22.08
C ALA A 201 4.96 9.09 -21.17
N MET A 202 4.60 9.28 -19.90
CA MET A 202 5.42 9.91 -18.87
C MET A 202 6.03 11.27 -19.28
N PRO A 203 5.25 12.24 -19.77
CA PRO A 203 5.77 13.51 -20.31
C PRO A 203 6.49 14.37 -19.26
N SER A 204 6.25 14.13 -17.97
CA SER A 204 6.84 14.87 -16.85
C SER A 204 8.06 14.19 -16.23
N LEU A 205 8.56 13.09 -16.81
CA LEU A 205 9.60 12.26 -16.20
C LEU A 205 10.95 12.99 -16.17
N GLN A 206 11.50 13.16 -14.97
CA GLN A 206 12.78 13.82 -14.73
C GLN A 206 13.85 12.85 -14.26
N ARG A 207 13.45 11.77 -13.59
CA ARG A 207 14.36 10.76 -13.05
C ARG A 207 13.92 9.37 -13.47
N LEU A 208 14.82 8.66 -14.14
CA LEU A 208 14.70 7.24 -14.40
C LEU A 208 15.92 6.56 -13.78
N GLY A 209 15.70 5.64 -12.85
CA GLY A 209 16.76 4.93 -12.16
C GLY A 209 16.62 3.42 -12.31
N SER A 210 17.70 2.73 -12.65
CA SER A 210 17.84 1.30 -12.38
C SER A 210 18.46 1.17 -10.99
N GLY A 211 17.71 0.72 -9.99
CA GLY A 211 18.11 0.84 -8.59
C GLY A 211 19.47 0.21 -8.27
N PHE A 212 20.48 1.07 -8.12
CA PHE A 212 21.46 1.01 -7.04
C PHE A 212 21.24 2.29 -6.25
N ALA A 213 20.49 2.22 -5.14
CA ALA A 213 20.63 3.26 -4.14
C ALA A 213 22.01 3.05 -3.49
N PRO A 214 22.90 4.06 -3.45
CA PRO A 214 24.11 3.95 -2.64
C PRO A 214 23.73 3.85 -1.16
N ASP A 215 24.51 3.07 -0.43
CA ASP A 215 24.41 2.80 1.02
C ASP A 215 24.26 4.05 1.89
#